data_AF-A0A7W6NN17-F1
#
_entry.id   AF-A0A7W6NN17-F1
#
_cell.length_a   1.000
_cell.length_b   1.000
_cell.length_c   1.000
_cell.angle_alpha   90.00
_cell.angle_beta   90.00
_cell.angle_gamma   90.00
#
_symmetry.space_group_name_H-M   'P 1'
#
loop_
_entity.id
_entity.type
_entity.pdbx_description
1 polymer ?
#
loop_
_entity_poly.entity_id
_entity_poly.type
_entity_poly.pdbx_seq_one_letter_code
_entity_poly.pdbx_strand_id
1 'polypeptide(L)'
;MKIREMIETRQSFVFETTLSSQQSINLMSRAQATGYYVGLYYVALDSVELNIERVQRRVEKGGHDIPEDIIRRRHEGSLRMLSSALRYADEALLIDNSGIEPREIFRVCAGVIVGSDVDRRNPLHRLFEGRVMEAYDVVRVGETYRLRTAIE
;
A
#
# COMPACT_ATOMS: atom_id res chain seq x y z
N MET A 1 9.06 9.85 -21.63
CA MET A 1 10.18 8.92 -21.35
C MET A 1 9.61 7.67 -20.71
N LYS A 2 10.03 6.47 -21.11
CA LYS A 2 9.53 5.23 -20.49
C LYS A 2 10.16 5.05 -19.11
N ILE A 3 9.46 4.45 -18.15
CA ILE A 3 9.97 4.22 -16.78
C ILE A 3 11.35 3.53 -16.76
N ARG A 4 11.60 2.62 -17.71
CA ARG A 4 12.91 1.97 -17.86
C ARG A 4 14.04 2.97 -18.10
N GLU A 5 13.82 3.91 -19.01
CA GLU A 5 14.80 4.96 -19.34
C GLU A 5 15.02 5.89 -18.14
N MET A 6 13.97 6.18 -17.36
CA MET A 6 14.08 6.97 -16.13
C MET A 6 15.01 6.29 -15.13
N ILE A 7 14.85 4.99 -14.91
CA ILE A 7 15.73 4.19 -14.05
C ILE A 7 17.18 4.19 -14.57
N GLU A 8 17.37 3.95 -15.87
CA GLU A 8 18.70 3.90 -16.49
C GLU A 8 19.42 5.27 -16.42
N THR A 9 18.66 6.37 -16.47
CA THR A 9 19.18 7.75 -16.39
C THR A 9 19.11 8.35 -14.99
N ARG A 10 18.74 7.57 -13.96
CA ARG A 10 18.59 8.01 -12.56
C ARG A 10 17.69 9.22 -12.35
N GLN A 11 16.64 9.35 -13.16
CA GLN A 11 15.64 10.41 -12.98
C GLN A 11 14.56 9.99 -11.98
N SER A 12 14.13 10.92 -11.12
CA SER A 12 12.98 10.72 -10.23
C SER A 12 11.68 10.59 -11.02
N PHE A 13 10.78 9.71 -10.59
CA PHE A 13 9.48 9.51 -11.22
C PHE A 13 8.42 9.08 -10.21
N VAL A 14 7.15 9.26 -10.60
CA VAL A 14 5.99 8.70 -9.90
C VAL A 14 5.38 7.62 -10.78
N PHE A 15 5.02 6.49 -10.17
CA PHE A 15 4.34 5.39 -10.83
C PHE A 15 3.00 5.12 -10.15
N GLU A 16 1.91 5.53 -10.80
CA GLU A 16 0.57 5.21 -10.33
C GLU A 16 0.18 3.79 -10.75
N THR A 17 -0.29 3.00 -9.79
CA THR A 17 -0.71 1.61 -10.01
C THR A 17 -1.77 1.23 -8.99
N THR A 18 -2.52 0.18 -9.32
CA THR A 18 -3.46 -0.45 -8.40
C THR A 18 -2.78 -1.46 -7.46
N LEU A 19 -1.47 -1.67 -7.62
CA LEU A 19 -0.66 -2.70 -6.93
C LEU A 19 -1.18 -4.14 -7.13
N SER A 20 -2.10 -4.39 -8.07
CA SER A 20 -2.71 -5.70 -8.26
C SER A 20 -1.94 -6.61 -9.21
N SER A 21 -0.67 -6.30 -9.53
CA SER A 21 0.14 -7.05 -10.50
C SER A 21 1.62 -7.11 -10.10
N GLN A 22 2.27 -8.20 -10.50
CA GLN A 22 3.69 -8.43 -10.27
C GLN A 22 4.59 -7.34 -10.90
N GLN A 23 4.11 -6.64 -11.93
CA GLN A 23 4.84 -5.56 -12.58
C GLN A 23 5.23 -4.45 -11.59
N SER A 24 4.33 -4.11 -10.66
CA SER A 24 4.58 -3.06 -9.66
C SER A 24 5.69 -3.48 -8.70
N ILE A 25 5.64 -4.74 -8.23
CA ILE A 25 6.65 -5.32 -7.34
C ILE A 25 8.01 -5.38 -8.03
N ASN A 26 8.07 -5.87 -9.27
CA ASN A 26 9.30 -5.95 -10.04
C ASN A 26 9.91 -4.56 -10.29
N LEU A 27 9.06 -3.54 -10.47
CA LEU A 27 9.53 -2.18 -10.63
C LEU A 27 10.14 -1.63 -9.34
N MET A 28 9.47 -1.80 -8.20
CA MET A 28 9.98 -1.36 -6.89
C MET A 28 11.30 -2.06 -6.56
N SER A 29 11.35 -3.39 -6.70
CA SER A 29 12.56 -4.19 -6.49
C SER A 29 13.73 -3.71 -7.35
N ARG A 30 13.48 -3.44 -8.65
CA ARG A 30 14.52 -2.93 -9.55
C ARG A 30 14.97 -1.52 -9.18
N ALA A 31 14.03 -0.63 -8.85
CA ALA A 31 14.36 0.74 -8.46
C ALA A 31 15.27 0.73 -7.21
N GLN A 32 14.89 0.00 -6.17
CA GLN A 32 15.68 -0.17 -4.95
C GLN A 32 17.07 -0.75 -5.25
N ALA A 33 17.15 -1.82 -6.06
CA ALA A 33 18.43 -2.42 -6.45
C ALA A 33 19.35 -1.49 -7.25
N THR A 34 18.80 -0.48 -7.93
CA THR A 34 19.56 0.55 -8.65
C THR A 34 19.90 1.79 -7.82
N GLY A 35 19.57 1.79 -6.53
CA GLY A 35 19.88 2.86 -5.59
C GLY A 35 18.85 4.00 -5.53
N TYR A 36 17.61 3.76 -5.98
CA TYR A 36 16.52 4.70 -5.72
C TYR A 36 16.07 4.62 -4.26
N TYR A 37 15.66 5.76 -3.73
CA TYR A 37 14.77 5.81 -2.58
C TYR A 37 13.33 5.54 -3.05
N VAL A 38 12.74 4.44 -2.58
CA VAL A 38 11.41 3.98 -2.98
C VAL A 38 10.39 4.38 -1.93
N GLY A 39 9.55 5.36 -2.24
CA GLY A 39 8.37 5.72 -1.44
C GLY A 39 7.12 4.97 -1.90
N LEU A 40 6.40 4.37 -0.96
CA LEU A 40 5.10 3.73 -1.17
C LEU A 40 3.99 4.51 -0.44
N TYR A 41 3.08 5.10 -1.21
CA TYR A 41 1.87 5.74 -0.67
C TYR A 41 0.67 4.88 -1.06
N TYR A 42 0.16 4.11 -0.10
CA TYR A 42 -0.89 3.14 -0.33
C TYR A 42 -2.21 3.62 0.27
N VAL A 43 -3.19 3.88 -0.60
CA VAL A 43 -4.52 4.34 -0.21
C VAL A 43 -5.52 3.21 -0.45
N ALA A 44 -6.28 2.86 0.57
CA ALA A 44 -7.35 1.87 0.44
C ALA A 44 -8.63 2.32 1.14
N LEU A 45 -9.69 1.57 0.86
CA LEU A 45 -10.99 1.69 1.50
C LEU A 45 -11.29 0.38 2.24
N ASP A 46 -12.11 0.48 3.28
CA ASP A 46 -12.50 -0.61 4.16
C ASP A 46 -13.39 -1.66 3.51
N SER A 47 -13.97 -1.32 2.35
CA SER A 47 -14.82 -2.20 1.58
C SER A 47 -14.65 -1.99 0.08
N VAL A 48 -14.79 -3.09 -0.66
CA VAL A 48 -14.87 -3.06 -2.12
C VAL A 48 -16.16 -2.39 -2.60
N GLU A 49 -17.24 -2.48 -1.82
CA GLU A 49 -18.51 -1.83 -2.15
C GLU A 49 -18.37 -0.31 -2.17
N LEU A 50 -17.60 0.28 -1.25
CA LEU A 50 -17.29 1.71 -1.28
C LEU A 50 -16.45 2.10 -2.49
N ASN A 51 -15.59 1.20 -3.01
CA ASN A 51 -14.88 1.45 -4.27
C ASN A 51 -15.87 1.51 -5.45
N ILE A 52 -16.80 0.55 -5.52
CA ILE A 52 -17.82 0.48 -6.58
C ILE A 52 -18.70 1.74 -6.53
N GLU A 53 -19.19 2.10 -5.34
CA GLU A 53 -20.00 3.31 -5.15
C GLU A 53 -19.25 4.58 -5.59
N ARG A 54 -17.96 4.71 -5.22
CA ARG A 54 -17.15 5.87 -5.64
C ARG A 54 -16.91 5.91 -7.15
N VAL A 55 -16.80 4.77 -7.82
CA VAL A 55 -16.72 4.71 -9.28
C VAL A 55 -18.05 5.13 -9.91
N GLN A 56 -19.18 4.61 -9.42
CA GLN A 56 -20.51 4.99 -9.91
C GLN A 56 -20.74 6.51 -9.79
N ARG A 57 -20.49 7.09 -8.61
CA ARG A 57 -20.57 8.54 -8.38
C ARG A 57 -19.64 9.35 -9.29
N ARG A 58 -18.47 8.81 -9.66
CA ARG A 58 -17.56 9.45 -10.62
C ARG A 58 -18.12 9.42 -12.04
N VAL A 59 -18.72 8.30 -12.44
CA VAL A 59 -19.35 8.15 -13.77
C VAL A 59 -20.53 9.10 -13.92
N GLU A 60 -21.35 9.25 -12.88
CA GLU A 60 -22.45 10.24 -12.83
C GLU A 60 -21.96 11.68 -13.07
N LYS A 61 -20.71 11.98 -12.68
CA LYS A 61 -20.06 13.27 -12.89
C LYS A 61 -19.27 13.36 -14.21
N GLY A 62 -19.45 12.42 -15.12
CA GLY A 62 -18.79 12.38 -16.44
C GLY A 62 -17.38 11.79 -16.43
N GLY A 63 -16.96 11.10 -15.37
CA GLY A 63 -15.66 10.43 -15.31
C GLY A 63 -15.64 9.03 -15.92
N HIS A 64 -14.47 8.38 -15.90
CA HIS A 64 -14.26 7.05 -16.48
C HIS A 64 -14.96 5.94 -15.67
N ASP A 65 -15.57 4.97 -16.37
CA ASP A 65 -16.17 3.79 -15.77
C ASP A 65 -15.17 2.63 -15.66
N ILE A 66 -15.32 1.78 -14.64
CA ILE A 66 -14.54 0.55 -14.47
C ILE A 66 -15.52 -0.57 -14.08
N PRO A 67 -15.55 -1.70 -14.81
CA PRO A 67 -16.41 -2.83 -14.48
C PRO A 67 -16.18 -3.36 -13.05
N GLU A 68 -17.26 -3.74 -12.37
CA GLU A 68 -17.21 -4.17 -10.96
C GLU A 68 -16.31 -5.38 -10.72
N ASP A 69 -16.29 -6.36 -11.63
CA ASP A 69 -15.43 -7.54 -11.55
C ASP A 69 -13.94 -7.14 -11.54
N ILE A 70 -13.58 -6.11 -12.32
CA ILE A 70 -12.24 -5.54 -12.36
C ILE A 70 -11.93 -4.81 -11.04
N ILE A 71 -12.88 -4.06 -10.48
CA ILE A 71 -12.72 -3.38 -9.18
C ILE A 71 -12.47 -4.42 -8.09
N ARG A 72 -13.30 -5.46 -8.01
CA ARG A 72 -13.19 -6.54 -7.02
C ARG A 72 -11.85 -7.27 -7.12
N ARG A 73 -11.48 -7.68 -8.33
CA ARG A 73 -10.20 -8.36 -8.58
C ARG A 73 -9.00 -7.48 -8.19
N ARG A 74 -9.04 -6.18 -8.52
CA ARG A 74 -7.96 -5.24 -8.19
C ARG A 74 -7.87 -4.96 -6.70
N HIS A 75 -9.00 -4.76 -6.03
CA HIS A 75 -9.07 -4.55 -4.58
C HIS A 75 -8.39 -5.70 -3.84
N GLU A 76 -8.80 -6.93 -4.13
CA GLU A 76 -8.22 -8.13 -3.49
C GLU A 76 -6.75 -8.33 -3.86
N GLY A 77 -6.42 -8.20 -5.15
CA GLY A 77 -5.05 -8.36 -5.65
C GLY A 77 -4.06 -7.34 -5.06
N SER A 78 -4.50 -6.10 -4.90
CA SER A 78 -3.74 -5.02 -4.29
C SER A 78 -3.36 -5.34 -2.85
N LEU A 79 -4.35 -5.74 -2.04
CA LEU A 79 -4.16 -6.09 -0.62
C LEU A 79 -3.26 -7.32 -0.42
N ARG A 80 -3.29 -8.28 -1.36
CA ARG A 80 -2.38 -9.44 -1.34
C ARG A 80 -0.93 -9.08 -1.64
N MET A 81 -0.69 -8.09 -2.49
CA MET A 81 0.65 -7.66 -2.89
C MET A 81 1.31 -6.69 -1.91
N LEU A 82 0.55 -6.18 -0.94
CA LEU A 82 1.01 -5.14 -0.03
C LEU A 82 2.24 -5.54 0.79
N SER A 83 2.30 -6.76 1.34
CA SER A 83 3.48 -7.21 2.11
C SER A 83 4.75 -7.25 1.25
N SER A 84 4.64 -7.76 0.01
CA SER A 84 5.73 -7.74 -0.95
C SER A 84 6.17 -6.33 -1.33
N ALA A 85 5.23 -5.40 -1.51
CA ALA A 85 5.54 -4.01 -1.84
C ALA A 85 6.29 -3.31 -0.70
N LEU A 86 5.82 -3.51 0.54
CA LEU A 86 6.43 -2.95 1.75
C LEU A 86 7.90 -3.34 1.92
N ARG A 87 8.28 -4.56 1.51
CA ARG A 87 9.68 -5.05 1.57
C ARG A 87 10.64 -4.29 0.64
N TYR A 88 10.12 -3.68 -0.42
CA TYR A 88 10.93 -2.92 -1.39
C TYR A 88 10.79 -1.40 -1.22
N ALA A 89 10.12 -0.95 -0.15
CA ALA A 89 9.90 0.45 0.14
C ALA A 89 10.85 0.91 1.27
N ASP A 90 11.57 2.02 1.03
CA ASP A 90 12.36 2.69 2.06
C ASP A 90 11.46 3.51 2.99
N GLU A 91 10.37 4.05 2.44
CA GLU A 91 9.30 4.68 3.19
C GLU A 91 7.95 4.17 2.72
N ALA A 92 7.05 3.91 3.67
CA ALA A 92 5.69 3.52 3.38
C ALA A 92 4.69 4.30 4.25
N LEU A 93 3.60 4.75 3.62
CA LEU A 93 2.44 5.34 4.26
C LEU A 93 1.20 4.57 3.85
N LEU A 94 0.54 3.94 4.81
CA LEU A 94 -0.73 3.23 4.60
C LEU A 94 -1.89 4.10 5.09
N ILE A 95 -2.84 4.40 4.19
CA ILE A 95 -3.90 5.37 4.41
C ILE A 95 -5.26 4.67 4.29
N ASP A 96 -6.09 4.80 5.32
CA ASP A 96 -7.52 4.51 5.24
C ASP A 96 -8.25 5.78 4.75
N ASN A 97 -8.86 5.70 3.58
CA ASN A 97 -9.62 6.79 2.98
C ASN A 97 -11.13 6.51 2.92
N SER A 98 -11.64 5.67 3.83
CA SER A 98 -13.06 5.28 3.88
C SER A 98 -13.95 6.37 4.46
N GLY A 99 -13.40 7.19 5.37
CA GLY A 99 -14.10 8.29 6.01
C GLY A 99 -14.18 9.57 5.17
N ILE A 100 -14.61 10.66 5.81
CA ILE A 100 -14.60 12.02 5.25
C ILE A 100 -13.16 12.51 5.12
N GLU A 101 -12.37 12.31 6.17
CA GLU A 101 -10.95 12.65 6.20
C GLU A 101 -10.10 11.38 6.11
N PRO A 102 -9.01 11.38 5.32
CA PRO A 102 -8.08 10.27 5.27
C PRO A 102 -7.32 10.13 6.60
N ARG A 103 -7.05 8.89 7.00
CA ARG A 103 -6.30 8.56 8.22
C ARG A 103 -5.02 7.83 7.87
N GLU A 104 -3.90 8.32 8.39
CA GLU A 104 -2.61 7.62 8.33
C GLU A 104 -2.59 6.48 9.35
N ILE A 105 -2.64 5.23 8.88
CA ILE A 105 -2.75 4.07 9.76
C ILE A 105 -1.38 3.50 10.10
N PHE A 106 -0.45 3.53 9.16
CA PHE A 106 0.94 3.15 9.39
C PHE A 106 1.88 4.08 8.64
N ARG A 107 2.97 4.45 9.31
CA ARG A 107 4.14 5.05 8.70
C ARG A 107 5.36 4.21 9.01
N VAL A 108 6.11 3.85 7.97
CA VAL A 108 7.35 3.09 8.07
C VAL A 108 8.45 3.89 7.40
N CYS A 109 9.60 4.00 8.06
CA CYS A 109 10.81 4.65 7.54
C CYS A 109 12.00 3.74 7.80
N ALA A 110 12.79 3.45 6.76
CA ALA A 110 13.97 2.58 6.82
C ALA A 110 13.69 1.23 7.52
N GLY A 111 12.54 0.61 7.21
CA GLY A 111 12.11 -0.66 7.81
C GLY A 111 11.61 -0.58 9.25
N VAL A 112 11.54 0.62 9.85
CA VAL A 112 11.06 0.84 11.22
C VAL A 112 9.67 1.46 11.19
N ILE A 113 8.73 0.90 11.96
CA ILE A 113 7.41 1.49 12.17
C ILE A 113 7.59 2.73 13.05
N VAL A 114 7.38 3.91 12.48
CA VAL A 114 7.53 5.20 13.16
C VAL A 114 6.18 5.81 13.56
N GLY A 115 5.07 5.28 13.06
CA GLY A 115 3.72 5.68 13.46
C GLY A 115 2.69 4.59 13.18
N SER A 116 1.72 4.46 14.07
CA SER A 116 0.56 3.57 13.88
C SER A 116 -0.69 4.10 14.59
N ASP A 117 -1.83 4.07 13.90
CA ASP A 117 -3.16 4.45 14.44
C ASP A 117 -4.20 3.35 14.13
N VAL A 118 -3.95 2.15 14.66
CA VAL A 118 -4.73 0.94 14.34
C VAL A 118 -5.97 0.82 15.21
N ASP A 119 -7.14 1.17 14.67
CA ASP A 119 -8.43 0.70 15.20
C ASP A 119 -8.68 -0.77 14.82
N ARG A 120 -8.47 -1.69 15.76
CA ARG A 120 -8.66 -3.14 15.55
C ARG A 120 -10.11 -3.55 15.30
N ARG A 121 -11.09 -2.66 15.42
CA ARG A 121 -12.49 -2.94 15.02
C ARG A 121 -12.66 -2.81 13.51
N ASN A 122 -11.85 -1.96 12.86
CA ASN A 122 -11.86 -1.75 11.41
C ASN A 122 -11.14 -2.94 10.69
N PRO A 123 -11.81 -3.63 9.76
CA PRO A 123 -11.22 -4.74 9.00
C PRO A 123 -9.98 -4.36 8.18
N LEU A 124 -9.95 -3.18 7.57
CA LEU A 124 -8.82 -2.71 6.79
C LEU A 124 -7.58 -2.49 7.67
N HIS A 125 -7.77 -1.89 8.84
CA HIS A 125 -6.67 -1.64 9.76
C HIS A 125 -6.04 -2.95 10.24
N ARG A 126 -6.85 -3.98 10.53
CA ARG A 126 -6.35 -5.32 10.86
C ARG A 126 -5.58 -5.94 9.70
N LEU A 127 -6.05 -5.74 8.46
CA LEU A 127 -5.36 -6.22 7.27
C LEU A 127 -4.02 -5.51 7.09
N PHE A 128 -3.99 -4.18 7.19
CA PHE A 128 -2.75 -3.40 7.16
C PHE A 128 -1.76 -3.85 8.22
N GLU A 129 -2.21 -4.00 9.47
CA GLU A 129 -1.40 -4.50 10.57
C GLU A 129 -0.80 -5.86 10.24
N GLY A 130 -1.60 -6.79 9.71
CA GLY A 130 -1.12 -8.10 9.26
C GLY A 130 -0.06 -8.01 8.17
N ARG A 131 -0.25 -7.14 7.16
CA ARG A 131 0.70 -6.97 6.04
C ARG A 131 2.01 -6.32 6.47
N VAL A 132 1.95 -5.35 7.39
CA VAL A 132 3.13 -4.70 7.97
C VAL A 132 3.91 -5.71 8.82
N MET A 133 3.22 -6.46 9.69
CA MET A 133 3.84 -7.51 10.50
C MET A 133 4.51 -8.59 9.63
N GLU A 134 3.86 -9.01 8.54
CA GLU A 134 4.40 -9.97 7.58
C GLU A 134 5.60 -9.41 6.78
N ALA A 135 5.60 -8.12 6.44
CA ALA A 135 6.64 -7.50 5.65
C ALA A 135 7.94 -7.32 6.43
N TYR A 136 7.84 -6.89 7.69
CA TYR A 136 8.98 -6.51 8.53
C TYR A 136 9.34 -7.53 9.63
N ASP A 137 8.68 -8.70 9.62
CA ASP A 137 8.82 -9.76 10.63
C ASP A 137 8.73 -9.23 12.08
N VAL A 138 7.69 -8.44 12.32
CA VAL A 138 7.38 -7.89 13.64
C VAL A 138 6.11 -8.49 14.21
N VAL A 139 6.00 -8.43 15.53
CA VAL A 139 4.79 -8.78 16.27
C VAL A 139 4.36 -7.63 17.16
N ARG A 140 3.05 -7.53 17.39
CA ARG A 140 2.48 -6.53 18.27
C ARG A 140 2.71 -6.89 19.73
N VAL A 141 3.20 -5.93 20.51
CA VAL A 141 3.37 -6.00 21.96
C VAL A 141 2.71 -4.77 22.58
N GLY A 142 1.51 -4.96 23.14
CA GLY A 142 0.67 -3.86 23.62
C GLY A 142 0.28 -2.94 22.46
N GLU A 143 0.74 -1.69 22.51
CA GLU A 143 0.52 -0.66 21.48
C GLU A 143 1.72 -0.49 20.54
N THR A 144 2.77 -1.30 20.71
CA THR A 144 4.02 -1.20 19.93
C THR A 144 4.27 -2.44 19.09
N TYR A 145 5.28 -2.40 18.23
CA TYR A 145 5.73 -3.51 17.40
C TYR A 145 7.19 -3.82 17.70
N ARG A 146 7.52 -5.12 17.80
CA ARG A 146 8.90 -5.59 18.02
C ARG A 146 9.24 -6.69 17.04
N LEU A 147 10.52 -6.80 16.70
CA LEU A 147 11.03 -7.93 15.92
C LEU A 147 10.63 -9.24 16.59
N ARG A 148 10.19 -10.21 15.79
CA ARG A 148 9.76 -11.51 16.29
C ARG A 148 10.85 -12.22 17.10
N THR A 149 12.09 -12.12 16.63
CA THR A 149 13.29 -12.69 17.27
C THR A 149 13.61 -12.09 18.65
N ALA A 150 13.01 -10.96 19.02
CA ALA A 150 13.24 -10.31 20.32
C ALA A 150 12.27 -10.79 21.44
N ILE A 151 11.41 -11.77 21.16
CA ILE A 151 10.37 -12.27 22.09
C ILE A 151 10.49 -13.79 22.34
N GLU A 152 11.35 -14.48 21.59
CA GLU A 152 11.75 -15.87 21.85
C GLU A 152 12.85 -15.92 22.92
#